data_AF-A0A2V5P2E5-F1
#
_entry.id   AF-A0A2V5P2E5-F1
#
_cell.length_a   1.000
_cell.length_b   1.000
_cell.length_c   1.000
_cell.angle_alpha   90.00
_cell.angle_beta   90.00
_cell.angle_gamma   90.00
#
_symmetry.space_group_name_H-M   'P 1'
#
loop_
_entity.id
_entity.type
_entity.pdbx_description
1 polymer ?
#
loop_
_entity_poly.entity_id
_entity_poly.type
_entity_poly.pdbx_seq_one_letter_code
_entity_poly.pdbx_strand_id
1 'polypeptide(L)'
;MKLSVDLNADLGEGSGYDAELFELITSANIATGFHAGDSDTMHAAILAATQHGVAVGAHPSYFDRENFGRKELKVSNEEAFDAVAYQLGIFQAIASALGVRPNHVKPHGALYNMAVR
;
A
#
# COMPACT_ATOMS: atom_id res chain seq x y z
N MET A 1 16.96 27.28 3.36
CA MET A 1 16.35 25.93 3.31
C MET A 1 16.02 25.63 1.86
N LYS A 2 16.29 24.40 1.41
CA LYS A 2 15.86 23.94 0.08
C LYS A 2 14.41 23.45 0.21
N LEU A 3 13.53 23.85 -0.70
CA LEU A 3 12.16 23.34 -0.73
C LEU A 3 12.22 21.82 -1.01
N SER A 4 11.53 21.02 -0.20
CA SER A 4 11.48 19.56 -0.33
C SER A 4 10.03 19.11 -0.27
N VAL A 5 9.67 18.13 -1.10
CA VAL A 5 8.34 17.52 -1.16
C VAL A 5 8.49 16.01 -1.35
N ASP A 6 7.58 15.24 -0.75
CA ASP A 6 7.45 13.81 -1.01
C ASP A 6 6.62 13.57 -2.27
N LEU A 7 7.08 12.67 -3.14
CA LEU A 7 6.31 12.14 -4.25
C LEU A 7 6.01 10.67 -3.97
N ASN A 8 4.73 10.30 -3.96
CA ASN A 8 4.31 8.93 -3.76
C ASN A 8 3.56 8.35 -4.97
N ALA A 9 3.66 7.03 -5.12
CA ALA A 9 2.87 6.25 -6.08
C ALA A 9 2.35 4.96 -5.44
N ASP A 10 1.25 4.46 -6.00
CA ASP A 10 0.62 3.19 -5.58
C ASP A 10 1.23 2.06 -6.42
N LEU A 11 1.82 1.07 -5.75
CA LEU A 11 2.65 0.03 -6.35
C LEU A 11 2.32 -1.36 -5.77
N GLY A 12 2.88 -2.42 -6.35
CA GLY A 12 2.56 -3.80 -6.01
C GLY A 12 1.17 -4.23 -6.50
N GLU A 13 0.55 -3.43 -7.38
CA GLU A 13 -0.81 -3.63 -7.88
C GLU A 13 -0.86 -4.45 -9.18
N GLY A 14 0.30 -4.73 -9.81
CA GLY A 14 0.38 -5.50 -11.06
C GLY A 14 0.15 -4.67 -12.33
N SER A 15 0.40 -3.36 -12.28
CA SER A 15 0.21 -2.44 -13.41
C SER A 15 1.29 -2.55 -14.50
N GLY A 16 2.44 -3.15 -14.17
CA GLY A 16 3.53 -3.43 -15.11
C GLY A 16 4.60 -2.36 -15.21
N TYR A 17 4.49 -1.26 -14.46
CA TYR A 17 5.43 -0.11 -14.52
C TYR A 17 6.07 0.23 -13.16
N ASP A 18 6.03 -0.71 -12.21
CA ASP A 18 6.51 -0.45 -10.85
C ASP A 18 8.01 -0.14 -10.83
N ALA A 19 8.80 -0.80 -11.67
CA ALA A 19 10.25 -0.62 -11.73
C ALA A 19 10.64 0.80 -12.13
N GLU A 20 10.01 1.34 -13.17
CA GLU A 20 10.23 2.69 -13.66
C GLU A 20 9.77 3.75 -12.64
N LEU A 21 8.69 3.46 -11.90
CA LEU A 21 8.18 4.38 -10.89
C LEU A 21 9.10 4.48 -9.66
N PHE A 22 9.78 3.40 -9.26
CA PHE A 22 10.73 3.44 -8.15
C PHE A 22 11.91 4.38 -8.40
N GLU A 23 12.25 4.70 -9.65
CA GLU A 23 13.30 5.66 -9.99
C GLU A 23 12.87 7.13 -9.79
N LEU A 24 11.57 7.39 -9.63
CA LEU A 24 10.98 8.75 -9.70
C LEU A 24 10.35 9.24 -8.39
N ILE A 25 10.05 8.31 -7.47
CA ILE A 25 9.29 8.60 -6.25
C ILE A 25 10.17 8.59 -5.00
N THR A 26 9.67 9.18 -3.91
CA THR A 26 10.31 9.12 -2.59
C THR A 26 9.58 8.16 -1.64
N SER A 27 8.32 7.85 -1.91
CA SER A 27 7.48 6.95 -1.10
C SER A 27 6.63 6.01 -1.97
N ALA A 28 6.50 4.74 -1.58
CA ALA A 28 5.67 3.75 -2.23
C ALA A 28 4.54 3.29 -1.31
N ASN A 29 3.29 3.39 -1.78
CA ASN A 29 2.14 2.78 -1.14
C ASN A 29 1.92 1.39 -1.74
N ILE A 30 2.29 0.34 -1.01
CA ILE A 30 2.31 -1.03 -1.52
C ILE A 30 1.00 -1.76 -1.20
N ALA A 31 0.38 -2.34 -2.21
CA ALA A 31 -0.87 -3.09 -2.07
C ALA A 31 -0.74 -4.26 -1.09
N THR A 32 -1.80 -4.48 -0.29
CA THR A 32 -1.79 -5.42 0.84
C THR A 32 -2.65 -6.68 0.63
N GLY A 33 -2.97 -7.01 -0.62
CA GLY A 33 -3.61 -8.28 -0.98
C GLY A 33 -5.13 -8.28 -1.05
N PHE A 34 -5.82 -7.18 -0.68
CA PHE A 34 -7.28 -7.12 -0.78
C PHE A 34 -7.74 -6.63 -2.14
N HIS A 35 -7.46 -5.38 -2.53
CA HIS A 35 -7.82 -4.87 -3.86
C HIS A 35 -6.90 -5.40 -4.95
N ALA A 36 -5.61 -5.54 -4.64
CA ALA A 36 -4.57 -5.97 -5.56
C ALA A 36 -3.38 -6.57 -4.81
N GLY A 37 -2.45 -7.17 -5.57
CA GLY A 37 -1.25 -7.81 -5.05
C GLY A 37 -1.51 -9.06 -4.23
N ASP A 38 -0.45 -9.62 -3.66
CA ASP A 38 -0.44 -10.76 -2.75
C ASP A 38 0.85 -10.73 -1.91
N SER A 39 1.15 -11.80 -1.17
CA SER A 39 2.38 -11.86 -0.37
C SER A 39 3.65 -11.74 -1.21
N ASP A 40 3.64 -12.32 -2.42
CA ASP A 40 4.82 -12.43 -3.27
C ASP A 40 5.07 -11.09 -3.96
N THR A 41 4.03 -10.44 -4.49
CA THR A 41 4.16 -9.09 -5.06
C THR A 41 4.49 -8.06 -4.00
N MET A 42 3.96 -8.19 -2.78
CA MET A 42 4.29 -7.31 -1.66
C MET A 42 5.75 -7.44 -1.24
N HIS A 43 6.25 -8.67 -1.12
CA HIS A 43 7.67 -8.92 -0.83
C HIS A 43 8.57 -8.32 -1.92
N ALA A 44 8.25 -8.56 -3.20
CA ALA A 44 9.01 -8.01 -4.32
C ALA A 44 9.01 -6.47 -4.32
N ALA A 45 7.85 -5.84 -4.09
CA ALA A 45 7.72 -4.39 -4.04
C ALA A 45 8.49 -3.76 -2.87
N ILE A 46 8.44 -4.36 -1.67
CA ILE A 46 9.19 -3.86 -0.50
C ILE A 46 10.70 -3.97 -0.74
N LEU A 47 11.16 -5.08 -1.31
CA LEU A 47 12.56 -5.28 -1.65
C LEU A 47 13.02 -4.25 -2.69
N ALA A 48 12.24 -4.04 -3.76
CA ALA A 48 12.55 -3.07 -4.81
C ALA A 48 12.59 -1.64 -4.27
N ALA A 49 11.61 -1.25 -3.45
CA ALA A 49 11.60 0.07 -2.80
C ALA A 49 12.88 0.31 -1.98
N THR A 50 13.31 -0.70 -1.22
CA THR A 50 14.53 -0.63 -0.40
C THR A 50 15.78 -0.46 -1.25
N GLN A 51 15.87 -1.17 -2.39
CA GLN A 51 17.00 -1.04 -3.32
C GLN A 51 17.10 0.36 -3.94
N HIS A 52 15.98 1.06 -4.10
CA HIS A 52 15.92 2.43 -4.64
C HIS A 52 15.96 3.52 -3.57
N GLY A 53 16.03 3.15 -2.28
CA GLY A 53 15.98 4.12 -1.17
C GLY A 53 14.61 4.80 -1.02
N VAL A 54 13.55 4.17 -1.54
CA VAL A 54 12.16 4.65 -1.46
C VAL A 54 11.53 4.23 -0.14
N ALA A 55 10.83 5.16 0.52
CA ALA A 55 10.12 4.87 1.75
C ALA A 55 8.93 3.92 1.51
N VAL A 56 8.75 2.95 2.41
CA VAL A 56 7.77 1.87 2.26
C VAL A 56 6.54 2.13 3.12
N GLY A 57 5.34 2.15 2.52
CA GLY A 57 4.08 2.27 3.24
C GLY A 57 3.03 1.28 2.76
N ALA A 58 2.05 1.01 3.62
CA ALA A 58 0.96 0.09 3.32
C ALA A 58 -0.17 0.81 2.56
N HIS A 59 -0.77 0.10 1.60
CA HIS A 59 -1.91 0.58 0.82
C HIS A 59 -3.18 -0.27 1.03
N PRO A 60 -3.78 -0.24 2.25
CA PRO A 60 -4.92 -1.08 2.58
C PRO A 60 -6.20 -0.66 1.88
N SER A 61 -7.04 -1.62 1.52
CA SER A 61 -8.31 -1.42 0.84
C SER A 61 -9.45 -2.18 1.51
N TYR A 62 -10.66 -2.04 0.97
CA TYR A 62 -11.69 -3.05 1.20
C TYR A 62 -11.39 -4.36 0.47
N PHE A 63 -11.92 -5.47 0.99
CA PHE A 63 -11.83 -6.80 0.39
C PHE A 63 -12.74 -6.90 -0.84
N ASP A 64 -12.30 -6.30 -1.94
CA ASP A 64 -13.09 -6.14 -3.17
C ASP A 64 -12.18 -6.16 -4.41
N ARG A 65 -11.48 -7.29 -4.60
CA ARG A 65 -10.54 -7.46 -5.72
C ARG A 65 -11.20 -7.29 -7.09
N GLU A 66 -12.43 -7.78 -7.25
CA GLU A 66 -13.17 -7.73 -8.52
C GLU A 66 -13.41 -6.29 -9.00
N ASN A 67 -13.56 -5.34 -8.08
CA ASN A 67 -13.73 -3.92 -8.41
C ASN A 67 -12.51 -3.09 -7.99
N PHE A 68 -11.36 -3.74 -7.77
CA PHE A 68 -10.10 -3.11 -7.39
C PHE A 68 -10.22 -2.21 -6.15
N GLY A 69 -11.07 -2.56 -5.18
CA GLY A 69 -11.27 -1.77 -3.96
C GLY A 69 -11.86 -0.37 -4.20
N ARG A 70 -12.47 -0.12 -5.37
CA ARG A 70 -13.01 1.19 -5.75
C ARG A 70 -14.51 1.33 -5.55
N LYS A 71 -15.22 0.26 -5.19
CA LYS A 71 -16.65 0.31 -4.88
C LYS A 71 -16.86 0.66 -3.41
N GLU A 72 -17.74 1.63 -3.14
CA GLU A 72 -18.18 1.90 -1.77
C GLU A 72 -18.95 0.69 -1.22
N LEU A 73 -18.59 0.27 0.00
CA LEU A 73 -19.24 -0.83 0.69
C LEU A 73 -20.01 -0.30 1.90
N LYS A 74 -21.15 -0.92 2.21
CA LYS A 74 -21.83 -0.68 3.49
C LYS A 74 -21.17 -1.58 4.54
N VAL A 75 -20.19 -1.03 5.23
CA VAL A 75 -19.47 -1.70 6.31
C VAL A 75 -19.54 -0.86 7.59
N SER A 76 -19.43 -1.51 8.74
CA SER A 76 -19.28 -0.84 10.03
C SER A 76 -17.85 -0.33 10.23
N ASN A 77 -17.65 0.51 11.25
CA ASN A 77 -16.32 1.00 11.61
C ASN A 77 -15.42 -0.15 12.10
N GLU A 78 -16.00 -1.13 12.80
CA GLU A 78 -15.32 -2.32 13.27
C GLU A 78 -14.86 -3.20 12.10
N GLU A 79 -15.73 -3.42 11.11
CA GLU A 79 -15.36 -4.16 9.89
C GLU A 79 -14.23 -3.46 9.11
N ALA A 80 -14.28 -2.12 9.03
CA ALA A 80 -13.20 -1.34 8.42
C ALA A 80 -11.90 -1.44 9.22
N PHE A 81 -11.96 -1.38 10.56
CA PHE A 81 -10.81 -1.55 11.44
C PHE A 81 -10.18 -2.92 11.26
N ASP A 82 -10.97 -3.99 11.32
CA ASP A 82 -10.49 -5.37 11.20
C ASP A 82 -9.85 -5.62 9.83
N ALA A 83 -10.45 -5.09 8.75
CA ALA A 83 -9.89 -5.17 7.41
C ALA A 83 -8.52 -4.46 7.30
N VAL A 84 -8.36 -3.28 7.90
CA VAL A 84 -7.10 -2.55 7.90
C VAL A 84 -6.07 -3.27 8.79
N ALA A 85 -6.45 -3.68 9.99
CA ALA A 85 -5.57 -4.37 10.93
C ALA A 85 -5.01 -5.68 10.33
N TYR A 86 -5.85 -6.45 9.64
CA TYR A 86 -5.44 -7.66 8.93
C TYR A 86 -4.35 -7.37 7.89
N GLN A 87 -4.58 -6.38 7.03
CA GLN A 87 -3.66 -6.00 5.96
C GLN A 87 -2.33 -5.46 6.51
N LEU A 88 -2.39 -4.65 7.58
CA LEU A 88 -1.19 -4.17 8.26
C LEU A 88 -0.41 -5.30 8.93
N GLY A 89 -1.09 -6.34 9.42
CA GLY A 89 -0.44 -7.52 10.01
C GLY A 89 0.48 -8.23 9.03
N ILE A 90 -0.04 -8.61 7.86
CA ILE A 90 0.77 -9.28 6.83
C ILE A 90 1.87 -8.35 6.28
N PHE A 91 1.56 -7.07 6.07
CA PHE A 91 2.52 -6.08 5.61
C PHE A 91 3.69 -5.90 6.58
N GLN A 92 3.40 -5.77 7.87
CA GLN A 92 4.39 -5.63 8.93
C GLN A 92 5.27 -6.87 9.05
N ALA A 93 4.69 -8.07 8.87
CA ALA A 93 5.44 -9.32 8.90
C ALA A 93 6.45 -9.41 7.74
N ILE A 94 6.02 -9.09 6.51
CA ILE A 94 6.90 -9.11 5.34
C ILE A 94 7.98 -8.03 5.44
N ALA A 95 7.61 -6.79 5.81
CA ALA A 95 8.57 -5.71 6.01
C ALA A 95 9.62 -6.06 7.08
N SER A 96 9.18 -6.66 8.20
CA SER A 96 10.09 -7.11 9.26
C SER A 96 11.03 -8.22 8.79
N ALA A 97 10.55 -9.18 7.99
CA ALA A 97 11.38 -10.25 7.43
C ALA A 97 12.48 -9.71 6.50
N LEU A 98 12.22 -8.58 5.84
CA LEU A 98 13.18 -7.86 4.99
C LEU A 98 14.03 -6.83 5.76
N GLY A 99 13.85 -6.69 7.08
CA GLY A 99 14.57 -5.70 7.89
C GLY A 99 14.16 -4.24 7.61
N VAL A 100 13.00 -4.03 6.99
CA VAL A 100 12.47 -2.72 6.62
C VAL A 100 11.52 -2.22 7.71
N ARG A 101 11.65 -0.94 8.08
CA ARG A 101 10.69 -0.26 8.93
C ARG A 101 9.64 0.46 8.07
N PRO A 102 8.36 0.07 8.11
CA PRO A 102 7.28 0.84 7.49
C PRO A 102 7.28 2.31 7.89
N ASN A 103 6.96 3.18 6.94
CA ASN A 103 6.98 4.63 7.08
C ASN A 103 5.58 5.24 7.24
N HIS A 104 4.61 4.79 6.44
CA HIS A 104 3.27 5.37 6.38
C HIS A 104 2.19 4.34 6.03
N VAL A 105 0.93 4.77 6.12
CA VAL A 105 -0.24 4.05 5.64
C VAL A 105 -1.09 5.04 4.84
N LYS A 106 -1.46 4.67 3.62
CA LYS A 106 -2.39 5.43 2.78
C LYS A 106 -3.51 4.49 2.36
N PRO A 107 -4.77 4.68 2.80
CA PRO A 107 -5.87 3.85 2.31
C PRO A 107 -6.03 3.92 0.78
N HIS A 108 -6.51 2.83 0.19
CA HIS A 108 -6.80 2.71 -1.23
C HIS A 108 -8.27 3.01 -1.55
N GLY A 109 -8.51 3.60 -2.72
CA GLY A 109 -9.80 3.59 -3.39
C GLY A 109 -10.97 4.07 -2.54
N ALA A 110 -12.02 3.26 -2.45
CA ALA A 110 -13.24 3.60 -1.72
C ALA A 110 -12.98 3.79 -0.22
N LEU A 111 -12.06 3.02 0.39
CA LEU A 111 -11.71 3.19 1.80
C LEU A 111 -11.16 4.60 2.06
N TYR A 112 -10.29 5.11 1.19
CA TYR A 112 -9.77 6.48 1.28
C TYR A 112 -10.89 7.52 1.14
N ASN A 113 -11.69 7.39 0.08
CA ASN A 113 -12.73 8.37 -0.26
C ASN A 113 -13.87 8.43 0.78
N MET A 114 -14.17 7.31 1.42
CA MET A 114 -15.15 7.24 2.50
C MET A 114 -14.60 7.84 3.80
N ALA A 115 -13.30 7.67 4.09
CA ALA A 115 -12.67 8.17 5.31
C ALA A 115 -12.55 9.70 5.39
N VAL A 116 -12.70 10.43 4.28
CA VAL A 116 -12.60 11.90 4.23
C VAL A 116 -13.96 12.61 4.30
N ARG A 117 -15.05 11.88 4.54
CA ARG A 117 -16.42 12.40 4.66
C ARG A 117 -16.88 12.39 6.10
#